data_AF-A0A378QJS5-F1
#
_entry.id   AF-A0A378QJS5-F1
#
_cell.length_a   1.000
_cell.length_b   1.000
_cell.length_c   1.000
_cell.angle_alpha   90.00
_cell.angle_beta   90.00
_cell.angle_gamma   90.00
#
_symmetry.space_group_name_H-M   'P 1'
#
loop_
_entity.id
_entity.type
_entity.pdbx_description
1 polymer ?
#
loop_
_entity_poly.entity_id
_entity_poly.type
_entity_poly.pdbx_seq_one_letter_code
_entity_poly.pdbx_strand_id
1 'polypeptide(L)'
;MKIILDLFLFVCLISFLGCVDRMNFDNQANNNYLSEKDLKNKYRDYLFFKFDVDGNQLLDYIIVGNSDIENNVLYIYLHKNQDKYELSSYGTNFNEDGGNRFSEIIPRNNSKGFIISTSFPDRGYYIKDYYISPSSDMKNQWVLDKIVEKGYISGNIAGKYYEDYFYYCNHMQKNNFFTYDMRISFDNYNDEEKLEKCSISMEYTVSEQQAEIFNNDFRRLNPKNYFIVGDKITAIDQNDDWVKVSYKNDSKSGWVDKRRLTPDDNLLHP
;
A
#
# COMPACT_ATOMS: atom_id res chain seq x y z
N MET A 1 -44.47 -32.97 13.42
CA MET A 1 -44.00 -31.60 13.68
C MET A 1 -43.04 -31.58 14.89
N LYS A 2 -41.95 -32.37 14.82
CA LYS A 2 -40.88 -32.41 15.85
C LYS A 2 -39.49 -32.38 15.20
N ILE A 3 -39.37 -32.90 13.98
CA ILE A 3 -38.11 -32.99 13.21
C ILE A 3 -37.60 -31.61 12.71
N ILE A 4 -38.46 -30.61 12.55
CA ILE A 4 -38.07 -29.27 12.06
C ILE A 4 -37.45 -28.41 13.18
N LEU A 5 -37.77 -28.68 14.45
CA LEU A 5 -37.21 -27.92 15.58
C LEU A 5 -35.77 -28.32 15.88
N ASP A 6 -35.42 -29.59 15.69
CA ASP A 6 -34.07 -30.11 15.95
C ASP A 6 -33.05 -29.67 14.88
N LEU A 7 -33.49 -29.44 13.63
CA LEU A 7 -32.61 -28.92 12.58
C LEU A 7 -32.23 -27.45 12.81
N PHE A 8 -33.12 -26.64 13.40
CA PHE A 8 -32.86 -25.23 13.69
C PHE A 8 -31.87 -25.06 14.86
N LEU A 9 -31.92 -25.95 15.84
CA LEU A 9 -30.96 -25.98 16.96
C LEU A 9 -29.56 -26.44 16.51
N PHE A 10 -29.47 -27.33 15.52
CA PHE A 10 -28.18 -27.82 15.03
C PHE A 10 -27.44 -26.78 14.17
N VAL A 11 -28.15 -25.97 13.37
CA VAL A 11 -27.55 -24.88 12.59
C VAL A 11 -27.05 -23.74 13.49
N CYS A 12 -27.71 -23.48 14.62
CA CYS A 12 -27.21 -22.52 15.62
C CYS A 12 -25.98 -23.02 16.39
N LEU A 13 -25.80 -24.33 16.58
CA LEU A 13 -24.60 -24.84 17.27
C LEU A 13 -23.34 -24.73 16.39
N ILE A 14 -23.46 -24.92 15.08
CA ILE A 14 -22.31 -24.85 14.16
C ILE A 14 -21.84 -23.40 13.97
N SER A 15 -22.73 -22.40 14.05
CA SER A 15 -22.35 -20.99 14.03
C SER A 15 -21.74 -20.47 15.34
N PHE A 16 -21.85 -21.21 16.45
CA PHE A 16 -21.13 -20.88 17.69
C PHE A 16 -19.69 -21.39 17.72
N LEU A 17 -19.38 -22.55 17.12
CA LEU A 17 -18.01 -23.07 17.11
C LEU A 17 -17.05 -22.24 16.21
N GLY A 18 -17.55 -21.61 15.15
CA GLY A 18 -16.74 -20.70 14.32
C GLY A 18 -16.53 -19.29 14.91
N CYS A 19 -17.25 -18.95 15.99
CA CYS A 19 -17.14 -17.64 16.64
C CYS A 19 -16.22 -17.66 17.88
N VAL A 20 -15.98 -18.84 18.47
CA VAL A 20 -15.15 -19.00 19.67
C VAL A 20 -13.65 -18.76 19.39
N ASP A 21 -13.16 -19.03 18.18
CA ASP A 21 -11.77 -18.69 17.81
C ASP A 21 -11.55 -17.18 17.61
N ARG A 22 -12.62 -16.40 17.40
CA ARG A 22 -12.54 -14.92 17.36
C ARG A 22 -12.66 -14.28 18.74
N MET A 23 -13.33 -14.91 19.70
CA MET A 23 -13.53 -14.37 21.05
C MET A 23 -12.45 -14.76 22.07
N ASN A 24 -11.58 -15.74 21.76
CA ASN A 24 -10.49 -16.12 22.66
C ASN A 24 -9.24 -15.23 22.59
N PHE A 25 -9.20 -14.22 21.71
CA PHE A 25 -8.13 -13.22 21.69
C PHE A 25 -8.40 -12.01 22.61
N ASP A 26 -9.64 -11.82 23.07
CA ASP A 26 -10.04 -10.66 23.87
C ASP A 26 -9.77 -10.81 25.38
N ASN A 27 -9.17 -11.93 25.84
CA ASN A 27 -8.87 -12.18 27.25
C ASN A 27 -7.36 -12.22 27.62
N GLN A 28 -6.48 -11.69 26.77
CA GLN A 28 -5.09 -11.35 27.16
C GLN A 28 -4.91 -9.84 27.30
N ALA A 29 -5.62 -9.24 28.24
CA ALA A 29 -5.43 -7.86 28.68
C ALA A 29 -4.49 -7.79 29.90
N ASN A 30 -3.30 -8.41 29.80
CA ASN A 30 -2.23 -8.25 30.79
C ASN A 30 -0.94 -7.81 30.08
N ASN A 31 -0.76 -6.50 29.97
CA ASN A 31 0.45 -5.79 29.48
C ASN A 31 0.98 -6.20 28.09
N ASN A 32 0.23 -5.86 27.03
CA ASN A 32 0.56 -6.10 25.61
C ASN A 32 1.65 -5.19 25.01
N TYR A 33 2.54 -4.67 25.86
CA TYR A 33 3.63 -3.78 25.46
C TYR A 33 4.91 -4.58 25.27
N LEU A 34 5.43 -4.62 24.05
CA LEU A 34 6.67 -5.31 23.71
C LEU A 34 7.79 -4.30 23.52
N SER A 35 9.00 -4.61 24.02
CA SER A 35 10.19 -3.83 23.64
C SER A 35 10.59 -4.16 22.19
N GLU A 36 11.41 -3.30 21.57
CA GLU A 36 11.98 -3.59 20.25
C GLU A 36 12.72 -4.94 20.21
N LYS A 37 13.42 -5.29 21.30
CA LYS A 37 14.10 -6.58 21.44
C LYS A 37 13.12 -7.75 21.42
N ASP A 38 11.99 -7.61 22.10
CA ASP A 38 10.97 -8.65 22.17
C ASP A 38 10.28 -8.84 20.81
N LEU A 39 9.99 -7.74 20.09
CA LEU A 39 9.47 -7.79 18.72
C LEU A 39 10.42 -8.54 17.77
N LYS A 40 11.71 -8.15 17.76
CA LYS A 40 12.73 -8.80 16.93
C LYS A 40 12.92 -10.28 17.27
N ASN A 41 12.81 -10.65 18.54
CA ASN A 41 12.89 -12.04 18.95
C ASN A 41 11.65 -12.84 18.53
N LYS A 42 10.45 -12.25 18.66
CA LYS A 42 9.17 -12.88 18.32
C LYS A 42 9.01 -13.09 16.82
N TYR A 43 9.46 -12.14 16.01
CA TYR A 43 9.29 -12.13 14.55
C TYR A 43 10.63 -12.23 13.82
N ARG A 44 11.52 -13.12 14.27
CA ARG A 44 12.91 -13.20 13.80
C ARG A 44 13.05 -13.29 12.27
N ASP A 45 12.13 -14.00 11.63
CA ASP A 45 12.19 -14.27 10.18
C ASP A 45 11.29 -13.33 9.36
N TYR A 46 10.78 -12.25 9.95
CA TYR A 46 9.87 -11.31 9.30
C TYR A 46 10.61 -10.07 8.80
N LEU A 47 9.98 -9.36 7.87
CA LEU A 47 10.44 -8.05 7.40
C LEU A 47 9.95 -6.96 8.35
N PHE A 48 10.83 -6.00 8.66
CA PHE A 48 10.53 -4.88 9.56
C PHE A 48 10.63 -3.54 8.82
N PHE A 49 9.57 -2.76 8.93
CA PHE A 49 9.52 -1.38 8.44
C PHE A 49 9.30 -0.45 9.63
N LYS A 50 10.05 0.67 9.68
CA LYS A 50 10.07 1.58 10.82
C LYS A 50 9.92 3.03 10.37
N PHE A 51 8.75 3.62 10.60
CA PHE A 51 8.41 5.01 10.30
C PHE A 51 7.18 5.44 11.12
N ASP A 52 6.87 6.73 11.14
CA ASP A 52 5.70 7.28 11.83
C ASP A 52 4.43 6.97 11.02
N VAL A 53 3.58 6.08 11.54
CA VAL A 53 2.39 5.59 10.83
C VAL A 53 1.13 6.32 11.31
N ASP A 54 1.02 6.68 12.59
CA ASP A 54 -0.17 7.36 13.12
C ASP A 54 -0.06 8.90 13.20
N GLY A 55 1.08 9.44 12.76
CA GLY A 55 1.37 10.88 12.70
C GLY A 55 1.68 11.49 14.06
N ASN A 56 2.12 10.70 15.04
CA ASN A 56 2.44 11.16 16.39
C ASN A 56 3.92 11.60 16.56
N GLN A 57 4.71 11.61 15.48
CA GLN A 57 6.15 11.91 15.43
C GLN A 57 7.05 10.88 16.11
N LEU A 58 6.53 9.70 16.44
CA LEU A 58 7.26 8.56 16.96
C LEU A 58 7.32 7.46 15.89
N LEU A 59 8.41 6.70 15.90
CA LEU A 59 8.59 5.62 14.93
C LEU A 59 7.86 4.36 15.39
N ASP A 60 6.90 3.92 14.58
CA ASP A 60 6.15 2.68 14.75
C ASP A 60 6.80 1.52 13.99
N TYR A 61 6.27 0.31 14.18
CA TYR A 61 6.68 -0.89 13.44
C TYR A 61 5.55 -1.45 12.59
N ILE A 62 5.85 -1.71 11.32
CA ILE A 62 5.05 -2.61 10.48
C ILE A 62 5.89 -3.84 10.22
N ILE A 63 5.33 -5.01 10.53
CA ILE A 63 6.03 -6.30 10.48
C ILE A 63 5.28 -7.21 9.52
N VAL A 64 5.99 -7.73 8.51
CA VAL A 64 5.40 -8.52 7.41
C VAL A 64 5.99 -9.91 7.40
N GLY A 65 5.11 -10.91 7.30
CA GLY A 65 5.50 -12.31 7.15
C GLY A 65 6.32 -12.54 5.90
N ASN A 66 7.48 -13.18 6.06
CA ASN A 66 8.34 -13.53 4.95
C ASN A 66 8.02 -14.96 4.51
N SER A 67 7.12 -15.13 3.55
CA SER A 67 7.14 -16.33 2.72
C SER A 67 6.37 -16.08 1.42
N ASP A 68 6.90 -16.62 0.33
CA ASP A 68 6.32 -16.54 -1.01
C ASP A 68 4.92 -17.19 -1.12
N ILE A 69 4.47 -18.00 -0.15
CA ILE A 69 3.24 -18.81 -0.33
C ILE A 69 2.39 -18.97 0.95
N GLU A 70 2.92 -18.87 2.19
CA GLU A 70 2.18 -19.41 3.34
C GLU A 70 1.87 -18.49 4.51
N ASN A 71 2.39 -17.27 4.61
CA ASN A 71 2.06 -16.40 5.74
C ASN A 71 2.03 -14.92 5.35
N ASN A 72 1.05 -14.56 4.51
CA ASN A 72 0.70 -13.17 4.17
C ASN A 72 0.12 -12.42 5.38
N VAL A 73 0.89 -12.33 6.46
CA VAL A 73 0.50 -11.72 7.71
C VAL A 73 1.17 -10.35 7.83
N LEU A 74 0.39 -9.37 8.25
CA LEU A 74 0.87 -8.02 8.53
C LEU A 74 0.48 -7.65 9.96
N TYR A 75 1.44 -7.13 10.72
CA TYR A 75 1.25 -6.60 12.06
C TYR A 75 1.60 -5.12 12.08
N ILE A 76 0.80 -4.33 12.80
CA ILE A 76 1.05 -2.91 13.05
C ILE A 76 1.20 -2.70 14.54
N TYR A 77 2.39 -2.26 14.93
CA TYR A 77 2.79 -2.00 16.30
C TYR A 77 3.05 -0.50 16.47
N LEU A 78 2.21 0.16 17.27
CA LEU A 78 2.33 1.60 17.53
C LEU A 78 3.23 1.84 18.74
N HIS A 79 4.13 2.82 18.63
CA HIS A 79 4.95 3.26 19.75
C HIS A 79 4.07 3.99 20.77
N LYS A 80 4.23 3.65 22.06
CA LYS A 80 3.47 4.26 23.15
C LYS A 80 4.35 4.99 24.14
N ASN A 81 5.03 4.27 25.02
CA ASN A 81 5.80 4.85 26.11
C ASN A 81 6.99 3.95 26.49
N GLN A 82 8.09 4.58 26.92
CA GLN A 82 9.30 3.90 27.40
C GLN A 82 9.90 2.89 26.38
N ASP A 83 9.93 3.24 25.10
CA ASP A 83 10.41 2.39 24.01
C ASP A 83 9.65 1.05 23.88
N LYS A 84 8.36 1.09 24.25
CA LYS A 84 7.46 -0.06 24.12
C LYS A 84 6.37 0.16 23.09
N TYR A 85 6.03 -0.95 22.45
CA TYR A 85 5.13 -1.02 21.32
C TYR A 85 3.88 -1.81 21.68
N GLU A 86 2.73 -1.28 21.33
CA GLU A 86 1.42 -1.93 21.48
C GLU A 86 0.96 -2.45 20.12
N LEU A 87 0.48 -3.69 20.06
CA LEU A 87 -0.15 -4.20 18.85
C LEU A 87 -1.44 -3.41 18.59
N SER A 88 -1.44 -2.62 17.52
CA SER A 88 -2.63 -1.88 17.08
C SER A 88 -3.56 -2.78 16.29
N SER A 89 -3.01 -3.51 15.31
CA SER A 89 -3.82 -4.38 14.47
C SER A 89 -2.97 -5.47 13.81
N TYR A 90 -3.63 -6.51 13.34
CA TYR A 90 -3.02 -7.54 12.51
C TYR A 90 -4.04 -8.08 11.52
N GLY A 91 -3.55 -8.66 10.43
CA GLY A 91 -4.40 -9.46 9.56
C GLY A 91 -3.60 -10.31 8.61
N THR A 92 -4.34 -11.14 7.87
CA THR A 92 -3.80 -12.10 6.91
C THR A 92 -4.28 -11.75 5.50
N ASN A 93 -3.62 -12.30 4.47
CA ASN A 93 -3.95 -12.13 3.05
C ASN A 93 -4.00 -10.67 2.59
N PHE A 94 -3.10 -9.84 3.13
CA PHE A 94 -3.09 -8.41 2.85
C PHE A 94 -2.65 -8.06 1.40
N ASN A 95 -2.09 -9.01 0.67
CA ASN A 95 -1.64 -8.92 -0.72
C ASN A 95 -2.58 -9.61 -1.73
N GLU A 96 -3.80 -9.99 -1.32
CA GLU A 96 -4.81 -10.73 -2.11
C GLU A 96 -4.47 -12.20 -2.39
N ASP A 97 -5.52 -13.00 -2.60
CA ASP A 97 -5.44 -14.38 -3.07
C ASP A 97 -5.43 -14.37 -4.61
N GLY A 98 -4.39 -14.92 -5.24
CA GLY A 98 -4.30 -14.92 -6.72
C GLY A 98 -2.94 -14.63 -7.35
N GLY A 99 -1.83 -14.65 -6.61
CA GLY A 99 -0.47 -14.61 -7.18
C GLY A 99 0.27 -13.26 -7.09
N ASN A 100 -0.37 -12.22 -6.54
CA ASN A 100 0.32 -10.98 -6.17
C ASN A 100 1.29 -11.24 -5.01
N ARG A 101 2.54 -10.82 -5.18
CA ARG A 101 3.59 -10.90 -4.17
C ARG A 101 3.81 -9.55 -3.51
N PHE A 102 4.03 -9.56 -2.21
CA PHE A 102 4.48 -8.39 -1.48
C PHE A 102 5.79 -7.85 -2.09
N SER A 103 5.84 -6.53 -2.33
CA SER A 103 7.03 -5.85 -2.85
C SER A 103 7.66 -4.97 -1.78
N GLU A 104 6.93 -3.96 -1.29
CA GLU A 104 7.45 -3.00 -0.33
C GLU A 104 6.34 -2.33 0.50
N ILE A 105 6.74 -1.64 1.57
CA ILE A 105 5.89 -0.72 2.33
C ILE A 105 6.54 0.66 2.36
N ILE A 106 5.75 1.66 1.99
CA ILE A 106 6.17 3.07 1.89
C ILE A 106 5.37 3.94 2.88
N PRO A 107 5.99 4.88 3.62
CA PRO A 107 5.26 5.83 4.45
C PRO A 107 4.43 6.83 3.62
N ARG A 108 3.27 7.25 4.13
CA ARG A 108 2.51 8.36 3.53
C ARG A 108 2.98 9.71 4.09
N ASN A 109 3.37 10.62 3.21
CA ASN A 109 3.95 11.91 3.62
C ASN A 109 2.90 12.96 4.03
N ASN A 110 1.64 12.75 3.63
CA ASN A 110 0.57 13.74 3.72
C ASN A 110 -0.48 13.45 4.80
N SER A 111 -0.03 13.02 6.00
CA SER A 111 -0.84 12.71 7.20
C SER A 111 -1.26 11.25 7.29
N LYS A 112 -0.47 10.49 8.05
CA LYS A 112 -0.82 9.19 8.65
C LYS A 112 -1.03 8.06 7.64
N GLY A 113 -0.45 6.92 7.96
CA GLY A 113 -0.64 5.67 7.25
C GLY A 113 0.57 5.28 6.41
N PHE A 114 0.31 4.34 5.51
CA PHE A 114 1.33 3.67 4.72
C PHE A 114 0.73 3.15 3.43
N ILE A 115 1.60 2.79 2.50
CA ILE A 115 1.26 2.18 1.22
C ILE A 115 1.89 0.79 1.22
N ILE A 116 1.09 -0.24 0.94
CA ILE A 116 1.63 -1.57 0.61
C ILE A 116 1.66 -1.69 -0.89
N SER A 117 2.82 -2.02 -1.46
CA SER A 117 2.95 -2.32 -2.87
C SER A 117 3.05 -3.82 -3.07
N THR A 118 2.28 -4.36 -4.01
CA THR A 118 2.37 -5.75 -4.47
C THR A 118 2.66 -5.77 -5.96
N SER A 119 3.25 -6.87 -6.43
CA SER A 119 3.53 -7.09 -7.84
C SER A 119 3.07 -8.47 -8.29
N PHE A 120 2.74 -8.62 -9.57
CA PHE A 120 2.41 -9.91 -10.15
C PHE A 120 3.54 -10.33 -11.10
N PRO A 121 4.51 -11.17 -10.66
CA PRO A 121 5.73 -11.43 -11.42
C PRO A 121 5.48 -11.95 -12.84
N ASP A 122 4.44 -12.77 -13.02
CA ASP A 122 4.14 -13.41 -14.30
C ASP A 122 3.39 -12.50 -15.29
N ARG A 123 2.91 -11.32 -14.86
CA ARG A 123 2.24 -10.32 -15.71
C ARG A 123 3.15 -9.16 -16.14
N GLY A 124 4.46 -9.28 -15.92
CA GLY A 124 5.42 -8.21 -16.20
C GLY A 124 5.30 -7.07 -15.19
N TYR A 125 5.21 -5.83 -15.65
CA TYR A 125 5.00 -4.68 -14.77
C TYR A 125 3.50 -4.57 -14.46
N TYR A 126 3.06 -5.24 -13.40
CA TYR A 126 1.74 -5.05 -12.82
C TYR A 126 1.92 -4.86 -11.32
N ILE A 127 1.64 -3.65 -10.85
CA ILE A 127 1.81 -3.23 -9.46
C ILE A 127 0.47 -2.77 -8.90
N LYS A 128 0.15 -3.20 -7.67
CA LYS A 128 -0.96 -2.64 -6.89
C LYS A 128 -0.43 -1.96 -5.63
N ASP A 129 -0.82 -0.71 -5.45
CA ASP A 129 -0.52 0.06 -4.24
C ASP A 129 -1.80 0.23 -3.41
N TYR A 130 -1.79 -0.27 -2.18
CA TYR A 130 -2.88 -0.17 -1.22
C TYR A 130 -2.58 0.97 -0.24
N TYR A 131 -3.33 2.06 -0.30
CA TYR A 131 -3.11 3.20 0.59
C TYR A 131 -3.97 3.03 1.82
N ILE A 132 -3.31 2.95 2.97
CA ILE A 132 -3.92 2.59 4.23
C ILE A 132 -3.71 3.74 5.21
N SER A 133 -4.75 4.13 5.93
CA SER A 133 -4.71 5.18 6.94
C SER A 133 -5.36 4.72 8.24
N PRO A 134 -4.99 5.30 9.40
CA PRO A 134 -5.71 5.05 10.63
C PRO A 134 -7.13 5.63 10.53
N SER A 135 -8.13 4.88 10.98
CA SER A 135 -9.52 5.34 11.02
C SER A 135 -9.67 6.56 11.94
N SER A 136 -10.37 7.59 11.47
CA SER A 136 -10.79 8.72 12.30
C SER A 136 -11.88 8.34 13.30
N ASP A 137 -12.66 7.31 12.98
CA ASP A 137 -13.94 7.03 13.63
C ASP A 137 -13.82 5.92 14.67
N MET A 138 -12.83 5.02 14.53
CA MET A 138 -12.64 3.87 15.41
C MET A 138 -11.17 3.67 15.78
N LYS A 139 -10.90 3.60 17.09
CA LYS A 139 -9.55 3.35 17.62
C LYS A 139 -9.01 2.00 17.12
N ASN A 140 -7.74 1.98 16.73
CA ASN A 140 -7.02 0.78 16.27
C ASN A 140 -7.61 0.13 15.02
N GLN A 141 -8.40 0.86 14.24
CA GLN A 141 -8.84 0.42 12.92
C GLN A 141 -8.04 1.12 11.82
N TRP A 142 -7.85 0.39 10.74
CA TRP A 142 -7.12 0.84 9.57
C TRP A 142 -8.05 0.78 8.38
N VAL A 143 -8.10 1.86 7.61
CA VAL A 143 -8.97 2.02 6.45
C VAL A 143 -8.13 1.89 5.20
N LEU A 144 -8.62 1.12 4.24
CA LEU A 144 -8.14 1.17 2.87
C LEU A 144 -8.77 2.37 2.19
N ASP A 145 -8.00 3.41 1.95
CA ASP A 145 -8.48 4.68 1.37
C ASP A 145 -8.62 4.58 -0.14
N LYS A 146 -7.72 3.83 -0.77
CA LYS A 146 -7.73 3.57 -2.21
C LYS A 146 -6.79 2.42 -2.59
N ILE A 147 -7.01 1.90 -3.77
CA ILE A 147 -6.09 1.01 -4.49
C ILE A 147 -5.65 1.74 -5.75
N VAL A 148 -4.35 1.71 -6.03
CA VAL A 148 -3.79 2.18 -7.29
C VAL A 148 -3.23 1.00 -8.05
N GLU A 149 -3.65 0.84 -9.31
CA GLU A 149 -3.11 -0.19 -10.19
C GLU A 149 -2.24 0.45 -11.27
N LYS A 150 -1.05 -0.11 -11.49
CA LYS A 150 -0.09 0.37 -12.49
C LYS A 150 0.28 -0.76 -13.42
N GLY A 151 0.39 -0.47 -14.71
CA GLY A 151 0.82 -1.46 -15.68
C GLY A 151 1.14 -0.88 -17.04
N TYR A 152 1.48 -1.76 -17.97
CA TYR A 152 1.61 -1.43 -19.39
C TYR A 152 0.49 -2.04 -20.21
N ILE A 153 0.11 -1.31 -21.24
CA ILE A 153 -0.78 -1.77 -22.30
C ILE A 153 0.02 -1.80 -23.59
N SER A 154 0.07 -2.97 -24.22
CA SER A 154 0.81 -3.18 -25.47
C SER A 154 -0.04 -3.98 -26.44
N GLY A 155 -0.05 -3.59 -27.71
CA GLY A 155 -0.83 -4.24 -28.75
C GLY A 155 -1.82 -3.31 -29.46
N ASN A 156 -2.68 -3.91 -30.30
CA ASN A 156 -3.71 -3.16 -31.02
C ASN A 156 -5.01 -3.15 -30.22
N ILE A 157 -5.48 -1.95 -29.85
CA ILE A 157 -6.71 -1.72 -29.10
C ILE A 157 -7.56 -0.74 -29.89
N ALA A 158 -8.80 -1.14 -30.18
CA ALA A 158 -9.74 -0.35 -30.97
C ALA A 158 -9.16 0.18 -32.30
N GLY A 159 -8.26 -0.57 -32.94
CA GLY A 159 -7.63 -0.19 -34.21
C GLY A 159 -6.38 0.69 -34.08
N LYS A 160 -5.98 1.07 -32.86
CA LYS A 160 -4.76 1.84 -32.58
C LYS A 160 -3.71 0.96 -31.90
N TYR A 161 -2.46 1.06 -32.34
CA TYR A 161 -1.35 0.33 -31.74
C TYR A 161 -0.74 1.14 -30.59
N TYR A 162 -0.58 0.49 -29.45
CA TYR A 162 0.10 1.01 -28.26
C TYR A 162 1.35 0.15 -28.01
N GLU A 163 2.47 0.82 -27.75
CA GLU A 163 3.72 0.19 -27.38
C GLU A 163 4.05 0.60 -25.95
N ASP A 164 3.90 -0.34 -25.01
CA ASP A 164 4.19 -0.17 -23.59
C ASP A 164 3.59 1.12 -23.00
N TYR A 165 2.32 1.37 -23.28
CA TYR A 165 1.59 2.52 -22.74
C TYR A 165 1.37 2.32 -21.23
N PHE A 166 2.00 3.16 -20.41
CA PHE A 166 1.85 3.10 -18.97
C PHE A 166 0.48 3.64 -18.53
N TYR A 167 -0.23 2.88 -17.71
CA TYR A 167 -1.47 3.34 -17.09
C TYR A 167 -1.35 3.38 -15.56
N TYR A 168 -2.17 4.25 -14.95
CA TYR A 168 -2.31 4.35 -13.50
C TYR A 168 -3.77 4.56 -13.15
N CYS A 169 -4.41 3.53 -12.63
CA CYS A 169 -5.81 3.58 -12.24
C CYS A 169 -5.91 3.84 -10.74
N ASN A 170 -6.60 4.90 -10.33
CA ASN A 170 -6.86 5.19 -8.93
C ASN A 170 -8.31 4.84 -8.57
N HIS A 171 -8.49 4.01 -7.55
CA HIS A 171 -9.80 3.56 -7.08
C HIS A 171 -9.98 3.87 -5.60
N MET A 172 -10.86 4.84 -5.32
CA MET A 172 -11.19 5.19 -3.94
C MET A 172 -11.91 4.03 -3.24
N GLN A 173 -11.50 3.77 -2.01
CA GLN A 173 -12.04 2.77 -1.11
C GLN A 173 -12.42 3.44 0.21
N LYS A 174 -13.25 2.78 1.01
CA LYS A 174 -13.57 3.28 2.36
C LYS A 174 -13.94 2.15 3.32
N ASN A 175 -13.23 1.04 3.20
CA ASN A 175 -13.49 -0.19 3.94
C ASN A 175 -12.39 -0.44 4.96
N ASN A 176 -12.69 -1.21 6.00
CA ASN A 176 -11.67 -1.64 6.95
C ASN A 176 -10.67 -2.56 6.23
N PHE A 177 -9.39 -2.23 6.33
CA PHE A 177 -8.32 -2.91 5.60
C PHE A 177 -8.20 -4.41 5.95
N PHE A 178 -8.51 -4.77 7.20
CA PHE A 178 -8.40 -6.14 7.71
C PHE A 178 -9.71 -6.93 7.63
N THR A 179 -10.80 -6.31 7.19
CA THR A 179 -12.01 -7.05 6.84
C THR A 179 -11.91 -7.52 5.40
N TYR A 180 -12.20 -8.80 5.16
CA TYR A 180 -12.17 -9.43 3.83
C TYR A 180 -13.27 -8.89 2.88
N ASP A 181 -14.16 -8.02 3.36
CA ASP A 181 -15.27 -7.47 2.58
C ASP A 181 -14.75 -6.69 1.36
N MET A 182 -14.80 -7.37 0.22
CA MET A 182 -14.62 -6.89 -1.15
C MET A 182 -13.63 -5.74 -1.29
N ARG A 183 -12.34 -6.08 -1.23
CA ARG A 183 -11.34 -5.28 -1.95
C ARG A 183 -11.73 -5.41 -3.42
N ILE A 184 -12.33 -4.36 -3.97
CA ILE A 184 -12.71 -4.33 -5.39
C ILE A 184 -11.39 -4.27 -6.18
N SER A 185 -10.85 -5.44 -6.51
CA SER A 185 -9.78 -5.62 -7.49
C SER A 185 -10.35 -5.28 -8.87
N PHE A 186 -9.67 -4.43 -9.63
CA PHE A 186 -10.08 -4.06 -10.98
C PHE A 186 -9.46 -4.96 -12.06
N ASP A 187 -9.36 -6.27 -11.78
CA ASP A 187 -9.20 -7.28 -12.85
C ASP A 187 -10.36 -7.23 -13.90
N ASN A 188 -11.36 -6.35 -13.73
CA ASN A 188 -12.53 -6.20 -14.59
C ASN A 188 -12.42 -5.12 -15.67
N TYR A 189 -11.49 -4.16 -15.60
CA TYR A 189 -11.33 -3.19 -16.71
C TYR A 189 -10.52 -3.78 -17.84
N ASN A 190 -11.09 -3.73 -19.04
CA ASN A 190 -10.35 -4.06 -20.26
C ASN A 190 -9.40 -2.90 -20.63
N ASP A 191 -8.50 -3.14 -21.57
CA ASP A 191 -7.47 -2.16 -21.91
C ASP A 191 -8.03 -0.88 -22.54
N GLU A 192 -9.17 -0.93 -23.23
CA GLU A 192 -9.85 0.26 -23.75
C GLU A 192 -10.37 1.15 -22.62
N GLU A 193 -10.98 0.55 -21.59
CA GLU A 193 -11.43 1.28 -20.40
C GLU A 193 -10.27 1.87 -19.60
N LYS A 194 -9.13 1.18 -19.53
CA LYS A 194 -7.93 1.71 -18.87
C LYS A 194 -7.37 2.93 -19.61
N LEU A 195 -7.33 2.89 -20.94
CA LEU A 195 -6.90 4.03 -21.76
C LEU A 195 -7.79 5.26 -21.57
N GLU A 196 -9.09 5.05 -21.36
CA GLU A 196 -10.05 6.14 -21.12
C GLU A 196 -9.98 6.68 -19.67
N LYS A 197 -9.90 5.79 -18.67
CA LYS A 197 -10.18 6.12 -17.27
C LYS A 197 -8.92 6.21 -16.38
N CYS A 198 -7.77 5.74 -16.84
CA CYS A 198 -6.55 5.59 -16.03
C CYS A 198 -5.35 6.39 -16.56
N SER A 199 -5.60 7.43 -17.34
CA SER A 199 -4.55 8.28 -17.90
C SER A 199 -4.01 9.21 -16.82
N ILE A 200 -2.71 9.09 -16.55
CA ILE A 200 -1.96 10.02 -15.71
C ILE A 200 -0.74 10.51 -16.48
N SER A 201 -0.27 11.71 -16.17
CA SER A 201 0.97 12.16 -16.77
C SER A 201 2.16 11.45 -16.14
N MET A 202 3.03 10.89 -16.99
CA MET A 202 4.37 10.42 -16.61
C MET A 202 5.41 11.51 -16.84
N GLU A 203 5.03 12.63 -17.43
CA GLU A 203 5.91 13.75 -17.75
C GLU A 203 5.57 14.95 -16.88
N TYR A 204 6.58 15.54 -16.26
CA TYR A 204 6.42 16.63 -15.31
C TYR A 204 7.39 17.75 -15.63
N THR A 205 6.97 18.99 -15.36
CA THR A 205 7.84 20.15 -15.34
C THR A 205 7.99 20.66 -13.90
N VAL A 206 9.20 20.98 -13.47
CA VAL A 206 9.43 21.53 -12.14
C VAL A 206 8.86 22.95 -12.05
N SER A 207 7.96 23.17 -11.09
CA SER A 207 7.23 24.43 -10.92
C SER A 207 7.80 25.36 -9.84
N GLU A 208 8.58 24.81 -8.90
CA GLU A 208 9.25 25.57 -7.85
C GLU A 208 10.75 25.76 -8.13
N GLN A 209 11.41 26.71 -7.43
CA GLN A 209 12.85 26.99 -7.62
C GLN A 209 13.73 25.73 -7.51
N GLN A 210 13.39 24.83 -6.60
CA GLN A 210 14.08 23.55 -6.40
C GLN A 210 13.11 22.44 -6.05
N ALA A 211 13.26 21.28 -6.69
CA ALA A 211 12.59 20.05 -6.31
C ALA A 211 13.62 19.04 -5.79
N GLU A 212 13.70 18.89 -4.46
CA GLU A 212 14.67 17.99 -3.81
C GLU A 212 14.38 16.52 -4.15
N ILE A 213 15.44 15.74 -4.36
CA ILE A 213 15.41 14.30 -4.57
C ILE A 213 15.74 13.61 -3.25
N PHE A 214 14.82 12.76 -2.80
CA PHE A 214 14.92 11.95 -1.58
C PHE A 214 15.35 10.52 -1.93
N ASN A 215 16.00 9.83 -1.00
CA ASN A 215 16.33 8.41 -1.17
C ASN A 215 15.06 7.52 -1.06
N ASN A 216 15.22 6.20 -1.22
CA ASN A 216 14.11 5.24 -1.11
C ASN A 216 13.45 5.19 0.27
N ASP A 217 14.13 5.67 1.32
CA ASP A 217 13.57 5.82 2.67
C ASP A 217 12.90 7.19 2.89
N PHE A 218 12.72 7.98 1.82
CA PHE A 218 12.19 9.34 1.86
C PHE A 218 13.00 10.29 2.75
N ARG A 219 14.29 10.04 2.88
CA ARG A 219 15.25 10.90 3.60
C ARG A 219 16.03 11.77 2.63
N ARG A 220 16.38 12.97 3.09
CA ARG A 220 17.21 13.91 2.32
C ARG A 220 18.59 13.28 2.04
N LEU A 221 19.02 13.38 0.78
CA LEU A 221 20.37 12.99 0.38
C LEU A 221 21.42 13.96 0.93
N ASN A 222 22.59 13.43 1.27
CA ASN A 222 23.78 14.23 1.60
C ASN A 222 24.95 13.76 0.72
N PRO A 223 25.43 14.58 -0.24
CA PRO A 223 25.00 15.95 -0.53
C PRO A 223 23.58 16.01 -1.10
N LYS A 224 22.92 17.17 -0.91
CA LYS A 224 21.58 17.42 -1.47
C LYS A 224 21.60 17.29 -2.99
N ASN A 225 20.53 16.75 -3.53
CA ASN A 225 20.31 16.63 -4.97
C ASN A 225 18.91 17.16 -5.29
N TYR A 226 18.75 17.88 -6.39
CA TYR A 226 17.49 18.53 -6.76
C TYR A 226 17.45 18.83 -8.26
N PHE A 227 16.24 18.95 -8.78
CA PHE A 227 15.95 19.62 -10.06
C PHE A 227 15.67 21.10 -9.83
N ILE A 228 15.78 21.90 -10.88
CA ILE A 228 15.48 23.34 -10.85
C ILE A 228 14.23 23.66 -11.69
N VAL A 229 13.62 24.82 -11.42
CA VAL A 229 12.42 25.29 -12.15
C VAL A 229 12.59 25.18 -13.67
N GLY A 230 11.58 24.64 -14.35
CA GLY A 230 11.57 24.43 -15.79
C GLY A 230 12.24 23.14 -16.27
N ASP A 231 12.95 22.41 -15.41
CA ASP A 231 13.44 21.07 -15.76
C ASP A 231 12.27 20.14 -16.10
N LYS A 232 12.45 19.34 -17.15
CA LYS A 232 11.53 18.25 -17.51
C LYS A 232 11.95 16.95 -16.84
N ILE A 233 10.96 16.22 -16.32
CA ILE A 233 11.13 15.00 -15.57
C ILE A 233 10.20 13.93 -16.15
N THR A 234 10.79 12.84 -16.60
CA THR A 234 10.06 11.60 -16.88
C THR A 234 10.03 10.75 -15.61
N ALA A 235 8.83 10.48 -15.12
CA ALA A 235 8.57 9.57 -14.03
C ALA A 235 8.91 8.13 -14.46
N ILE A 236 9.66 7.41 -13.63
CA ILE A 236 9.85 5.95 -13.78
C ILE A 236 8.84 5.16 -12.93
N ASP A 237 8.30 5.81 -11.89
CA ASP A 237 7.20 5.35 -11.07
C ASP A 237 6.61 6.58 -10.35
N GLN A 238 5.45 6.44 -9.74
CA GLN A 238 4.83 7.50 -8.96
C GLN A 238 3.76 6.97 -8.03
N ASN A 239 3.43 7.76 -7.02
CA ASN A 239 2.25 7.60 -6.18
C ASN A 239 1.55 8.97 -6.08
N ASP A 240 0.51 9.10 -5.26
CA ASP A 240 -0.22 10.38 -5.11
C ASP A 240 0.66 11.59 -4.77
N ASP A 241 1.70 11.35 -3.99
CA ASP A 241 2.49 12.40 -3.34
C ASP A 241 3.86 12.58 -3.99
N TRP A 242 4.36 11.53 -4.66
CA TRP A 242 5.74 11.43 -5.12
C TRP A 242 5.85 10.93 -6.55
N VAL A 243 6.87 11.42 -7.25
CA VAL A 243 7.36 10.88 -8.51
C VAL A 243 8.73 10.28 -8.28
N LYS A 244 8.91 9.01 -8.67
CA LYS A 244 10.21 8.37 -8.72
C LYS A 244 10.88 8.73 -10.04
N VAL A 245 12.16 9.07 -9.96
CA VAL A 245 12.94 9.57 -11.09
C VAL A 245 14.28 8.87 -11.19
N SER A 246 14.79 8.76 -12.40
CA SER A 246 16.22 8.49 -12.67
C SER A 246 16.79 9.63 -13.51
N TYR A 247 17.97 10.10 -13.16
CA TYR A 247 18.64 11.24 -13.80
C TYR A 247 20.07 10.86 -14.20
N LYS A 248 20.43 11.17 -15.47
CA LYS A 248 21.75 10.91 -16.08
C LYS A 248 22.21 9.46 -15.91
N ASN A 249 21.59 8.53 -16.63
CA ASN A 249 21.98 7.11 -16.72
C ASN A 249 22.18 6.46 -15.34
N ASP A 250 21.16 6.54 -14.48
CA ASP A 250 21.14 5.93 -13.14
C ASP A 250 22.19 6.43 -12.14
N SER A 251 22.97 7.46 -12.48
CA SER A 251 23.91 8.07 -11.52
C SER A 251 23.19 8.72 -10.34
N LYS A 252 21.90 9.05 -10.49
CA LYS A 252 21.04 9.69 -9.49
C LYS A 252 19.60 9.20 -9.64
N SER A 253 19.08 8.50 -8.64
CA SER A 253 17.67 8.07 -8.58
C SER A 253 17.07 8.38 -7.22
N GLY A 254 15.75 8.54 -7.16
CA GLY A 254 15.05 8.83 -5.92
C GLY A 254 13.62 9.32 -6.12
N TRP A 255 13.06 9.91 -5.06
CA TRP A 255 11.68 10.40 -5.03
C TRP A 255 11.64 11.92 -4.97
N VAL A 256 10.73 12.53 -5.73
CA VAL A 256 10.49 13.97 -5.80
C VAL A 256 9.03 14.25 -5.43
N ASP A 257 8.81 15.26 -4.59
CA ASP A 257 7.47 15.65 -4.14
C ASP A 257 6.66 16.28 -5.29
N LYS A 258 5.50 15.71 -5.60
CA LYS A 258 4.61 16.16 -6.69
C LYS A 258 4.14 17.58 -6.55
N ARG A 259 4.07 18.13 -5.33
CA ARG A 259 3.63 19.52 -5.09
C ARG A 259 4.58 20.54 -5.74
N ARG A 260 5.81 20.12 -6.04
CA ARG A 260 6.83 20.95 -6.71
C ARG A 260 6.87 20.76 -8.22
N LEU A 261 5.93 20.01 -8.76
CA LEU A 261 5.86 19.61 -10.16
C LEU A 261 4.51 20.04 -10.76
N THR A 262 4.48 20.22 -12.07
CA THR A 262 3.27 20.40 -12.87
C THR A 262 3.25 19.30 -13.93
N PRO A 263 2.18 18.48 -14.04
CA PRO A 263 2.08 17.45 -15.07
C PRO A 263 2.06 18.11 -16.46
N ASP A 264 2.74 17.48 -17.43
CA ASP A 264 2.65 17.86 -18.83
C ASP A 264 1.45 17.12 -19.43
N ASP A 265 0.29 17.79 -19.44
CA ASP A 265 -0.98 17.22 -19.90
C ASP A 265 -1.07 17.12 -21.44
N ASN A 266 -0.08 17.65 -22.18
CA ASN A 266 -0.06 17.62 -23.64
C ASN A 266 0.16 16.22 -24.24
N LEU A 267 0.36 15.21 -23.39
CA LEU A 267 0.58 13.81 -23.77
C LEU A 267 -0.51 12.86 -23.27
N LEU A 268 -1.57 13.36 -22.62
CA LEU A 268 -2.66 12.51 -22.11
C LEU A 268 -3.50 11.87 -23.23
N HIS A 269 -3.37 12.36 -24.48
CA HIS A 269 -4.00 11.77 -25.65
C HIS A 269 -3.10 11.91 -26.89
N PRO A 270 -2.35 10.87 -27.30
CA PRO A 270 -2.06 10.69 -28.71
C PRO A 270 -3.33 10.29 -29.48
#